data_AF-A0A9D6R4L6-F1
#
_entry.id   AF-A0A9D6R4L6-F1
#
_cell.length_a   1.000
_cell.length_b   1.000
_cell.length_c   1.000
_cell.angle_alpha   90.00
_cell.angle_beta   90.00
_cell.angle_gamma   90.00
#
_symmetry.space_group_name_H-M   'P 1'
#
loop_
_entity.id
_entity.type
_entity.pdbx_description
1 polymer ?
#
loop_
_entity_poly.entity_id
_entity_poly.type
_entity_poly.pdbx_seq_one_letter_code
_entity_poly.pdbx_strand_id
1 'polypeptide(L)'
;MPGPTIIFDLETRKLADEVGGWDHIARMGLACAVTLNMTAGEFHRYVEADAEALVAELQSAGLVVGFNIKRFDYTVLQPYTGVRLADLPTLDLLEHIHRALGFRLPLD
;
A
#
# COMPACT_ATOMS: atom_id res chain seq x y z
N MET A 1 16.74 -16.23 -5.26
CA MET A 1 16.90 -15.48 -3.99
C MET A 1 15.55 -14.86 -3.68
N PRO A 2 15.12 -14.74 -2.41
CA PRO A 2 13.91 -13.98 -2.10
C PRO A 2 14.03 -12.55 -2.64
N GLY A 3 12.93 -11.97 -3.11
CA GLY A 3 12.90 -10.58 -3.61
C GLY A 3 13.22 -9.57 -2.50
N PRO A 4 13.44 -8.28 -2.83
CA PRO A 4 13.76 -7.25 -1.84
C PRO A 4 12.61 -7.03 -0.87
N THR A 5 12.92 -6.47 0.31
CA THR A 5 11.91 -5.87 1.17
C THR A 5 11.62 -4.45 0.65
N ILE A 6 10.35 -4.16 0.38
CA ILE A 6 9.89 -2.86 -0.07
C ILE A 6 9.05 -2.22 1.05
N ILE A 7 9.45 -1.04 1.53
CA ILE A 7 8.56 -0.21 2.35
C ILE A 7 7.71 0.62 1.40
N PHE A 8 6.40 0.69 1.63
CA PHE A 8 5.44 1.30 0.73
C PHE A 8 4.37 2.09 1.49
N ASP A 9 4.02 3.24 0.94
CA ASP A 9 2.91 4.09 1.34
C ASP A 9 2.40 4.89 0.13
N LEU A 10 1.11 5.23 0.12
CA LEU A 10 0.50 6.06 -0.92
C LEU A 10 -0.38 7.17 -0.36
N GLU A 11 -0.54 8.19 -1.19
CA GLU A 11 -1.48 9.29 -0.98
C GLU A 11 -2.59 9.26 -2.03
N THR A 12 -3.78 9.70 -1.62
CA THR A 12 -5.00 9.61 -2.44
C THR A 12 -5.38 10.91 -3.14
N ARG A 13 -6.03 10.83 -4.30
CA ARG A 13 -6.50 12.02 -5.04
C ARG A 13 -7.75 12.65 -4.44
N LYS A 14 -8.58 11.84 -3.79
CA LYS A 14 -9.87 12.25 -3.23
C LYS A 14 -9.96 11.81 -1.78
N LEU A 15 -10.58 12.65 -0.97
CA LEU A 15 -10.94 12.34 0.40
C LEU A 15 -12.11 11.35 0.44
N ALA A 16 -12.31 10.72 1.61
CA ALA A 16 -13.40 9.77 1.82
C ALA A 16 -14.77 10.38 1.49
N ASP A 17 -15.03 11.62 1.91
CA ASP A 17 -16.32 12.29 1.69
C ASP A 17 -16.59 12.56 0.20
N GLU A 18 -15.55 12.78 -0.60
CA GLU A 18 -15.68 13.00 -2.05
C GLU A 18 -16.05 11.73 -2.82
N VAL A 19 -15.84 10.55 -2.21
CA VAL A 19 -16.20 9.25 -2.79
C VAL A 19 -17.44 8.62 -2.15
N GLY A 20 -18.06 9.30 -1.18
CA GLY A 20 -19.24 8.83 -0.46
C GLY A 20 -18.93 7.98 0.77
N GLY A 21 -17.79 8.23 1.42
CA GLY A 21 -17.39 7.61 2.68
C GLY A 21 -16.36 6.49 2.55
N TRP A 22 -15.92 5.97 3.69
CA TRP A 22 -14.84 4.97 3.82
C TRP A 22 -15.15 3.59 3.21
N ASP A 23 -16.40 3.30 2.86
CA ASP A 23 -16.75 2.08 2.11
C ASP A 23 -16.34 2.16 0.63
N HIS A 24 -15.89 3.33 0.18
CA HIS A 24 -15.55 3.62 -1.22
C HIS A 24 -14.06 3.90 -1.44
N ILE A 25 -13.16 3.37 -0.59
CA ILE A 25 -11.70 3.61 -0.65
C ILE A 25 -11.12 3.39 -2.05
N ALA A 26 -11.55 2.36 -2.78
CA ALA A 26 -11.07 2.09 -4.14
C ALA A 26 -11.33 3.22 -5.15
N ARG A 27 -12.26 4.14 -4.84
CA ARG A 27 -12.59 5.30 -5.69
C ARG A 27 -11.73 6.52 -5.39
N MET A 28 -10.91 6.48 -4.34
CA MET A 28 -10.08 7.60 -3.88
C MET A 28 -8.93 7.89 -4.85
N GLY A 29 -8.44 6.86 -5.56
CA GLY A 29 -7.43 6.96 -6.61
C GLY A 29 -6.03 7.29 -6.10
N LEU A 30 -5.00 6.86 -6.83
CA LEU A 30 -3.59 7.12 -6.52
C LEU A 30 -3.23 8.57 -6.88
N ALA A 31 -2.78 9.38 -5.92
CA ALA A 31 -2.17 10.68 -6.20
C ALA A 31 -0.66 10.55 -6.38
N CYS A 32 0.00 10.00 -5.36
CA CYS A 32 1.40 9.63 -5.41
C CYS A 32 1.68 8.45 -4.48
N ALA A 33 2.81 7.80 -4.69
CA ALA A 33 3.30 6.73 -3.85
C ALA A 33 4.82 6.82 -3.75
N VAL A 34 5.34 6.33 -2.62
CA VAL A 34 6.78 6.20 -2.40
C VAL A 34 7.07 4.77 -2.00
N THR A 35 8.13 4.23 -2.56
CA THR A 35 8.73 2.98 -2.09
C THR A 35 10.15 3.22 -1.62
N LEU A 36 10.60 2.42 -0.65
CA LEU A 36 12.01 2.27 -0.30
C LEU A 36 12.41 0.82 -0.52
N ASN A 37 13.32 0.59 -1.46
CA ASN A 37 13.93 -0.71 -1.67
C ASN A 37 15.04 -0.91 -0.63
N MET A 38 14.81 -1.79 0.35
CA MET A 38 15.74 -1.99 1.46
C MET A 38 17.06 -2.66 1.04
N THR A 39 17.10 -3.32 -0.12
CA THR A 39 18.31 -3.95 -0.64
C THR A 39 19.20 -2.94 -1.34
N ALA A 40 18.62 -2.06 -2.15
CA ALA A 40 19.36 -1.01 -2.86
C ALA A 40 19.59 0.25 -2.00
N GLY A 41 18.76 0.47 -0.98
CA GLY A 41 18.75 1.72 -0.20
C GLY A 41 18.17 2.90 -0.98
N GLU A 42 17.32 2.63 -1.97
CA GLU A 42 16.84 3.62 -2.93
C GLU A 42 15.35 3.90 -2.75
N PHE A 43 14.99 5.18 -2.87
CA PHE A 43 13.60 5.61 -2.93
C PHE A 43 13.13 5.68 -4.37
N HIS A 44 11.97 5.10 -4.65
CA HIS A 44 11.24 5.35 -5.90
C HIS A 44 9.97 6.14 -5.62
N ARG A 45 9.57 6.93 -6.62
CA ARG A 45 8.38 7.79 -6.56
C ARG A 45 7.50 7.45 -7.75
N TYR A 46 6.21 7.39 -7.48
CA TYR A 46 5.20 7.05 -8.48
C TYR A 46 4.09 8.09 -8.41
N VAL A 47 3.59 8.50 -9.56
CA VAL A 47 2.30 9.18 -9.68
C VAL A 47 1.28 8.24 -10.30
N GLU A 48 0.03 8.68 -10.47
CA GLU A 48 -1.04 7.86 -11.05
C GLU A 48 -0.67 7.21 -12.39
N ALA A 49 0.06 7.92 -13.25
CA ALA A 49 0.51 7.41 -14.55
C ALA A 49 1.51 6.25 -14.43
N ASP A 50 2.16 6.11 -13.28
CA ASP A 50 3.16 5.07 -13.00
C ASP A 50 2.57 3.88 -12.23
N ALA A 51 1.25 3.81 -12.06
CA ALA A 51 0.60 2.78 -11.24
C ALA A 51 0.97 1.35 -11.65
N GLU A 52 1.10 1.08 -12.94
CA GLU A 52 1.55 -0.24 -13.44
C GLU A 52 2.99 -0.55 -13.00
N ALA A 53 3.89 0.43 -13.03
CA ALA A 53 5.28 0.27 -12.60
C ALA A 53 5.39 0.08 -11.08
N LEU A 54 4.59 0.80 -10.31
CA LEU A 54 4.46 0.60 -8.86
C LEU A 54 4.00 -0.83 -8.55
N VAL A 55 2.93 -1.28 -9.20
CA VAL A 55 2.41 -2.64 -9.01
C VAL A 55 3.47 -3.70 -9.35
N ALA A 56 4.21 -3.51 -10.44
CA ALA A 56 5.29 -4.42 -10.83
C ALA A 56 6.40 -4.49 -9.76
N GLU A 57 6.79 -3.36 -9.16
CA GLU A 57 7.76 -3.35 -8.06
C GLU A 57 7.22 -4.13 -6.85
N LEU A 58 6.00 -3.84 -6.42
CA LEU A 58 5.36 -4.53 -5.28
C LEU A 58 5.22 -6.05 -5.51
N GLN A 59 4.93 -6.48 -6.75
CA GLN A 59 4.89 -7.89 -7.10
C GLN A 59 6.27 -8.56 -7.09
N SER A 60 7.33 -7.81 -7.39
CA SER A 60 8.70 -8.32 -7.36
C SER A 60 9.26 -8.46 -5.93
N ALA A 61 8.62 -7.80 -4.96
CA ALA A 61 9.03 -7.80 -3.57
C ALA A 61 8.96 -9.19 -2.95
N GLY A 62 9.97 -9.53 -2.15
CA GLY A 62 9.90 -10.69 -1.25
C GLY A 62 9.05 -10.41 -0.01
N LEU A 63 8.94 -9.13 0.37
CA LEU A 63 8.09 -8.64 1.45
C LEU A 63 7.74 -7.17 1.20
N VAL A 64 6.47 -6.81 1.30
CA VAL A 64 5.99 -5.43 1.35
C VAL A 64 5.71 -5.06 2.81
N VAL A 65 6.15 -3.89 3.24
CA VAL A 65 5.93 -3.36 4.59
C VAL A 65 5.20 -2.03 4.48
N GLY A 66 4.14 -1.85 5.26
CA GLY A 66 3.38 -0.60 5.31
C GLY A 66 2.46 -0.55 6.54
N PHE A 67 1.71 0.53 6.70
CA PHE A 67 0.81 0.73 7.83
C PHE A 67 -0.65 0.75 7.38
N ASN A 68 -1.48 -0.21 7.81
CA ASN A 68 -2.87 -0.37 7.34
C ASN A 68 -2.98 -0.62 5.81
N ILE A 69 -1.87 -0.98 5.19
CA ILE A 69 -1.66 -1.22 3.77
C ILE A 69 -2.70 -2.14 3.13
N LYS A 70 -3.08 -3.24 3.81
CA LYS A 70 -4.00 -4.22 3.22
C LYS A 70 -5.41 -3.67 3.09
N ARG A 71 -5.83 -2.83 4.04
CA ARG A 71 -7.20 -2.28 4.10
C ARG A 71 -7.33 -0.97 3.36
N PHE A 72 -6.24 -0.20 3.24
CA PHE A 72 -6.26 1.12 2.64
C PHE A 72 -5.51 1.16 1.32
N ASP A 73 -4.18 1.17 1.33
CA ASP A 73 -3.32 1.38 0.16
C ASP A 73 -3.62 0.38 -0.96
N TYR A 74 -3.67 -0.92 -0.65
CA TYR A 74 -4.01 -1.94 -1.63
C TYR A 74 -5.43 -1.76 -2.17
N THR A 75 -6.37 -1.33 -1.34
CA THR A 75 -7.74 -1.05 -1.78
C THR A 75 -7.77 0.15 -2.75
N VAL A 76 -7.00 1.20 -2.49
CA VAL A 76 -6.85 2.36 -3.39
C VAL A 76 -6.18 1.96 -4.70
N LEU A 77 -5.15 1.11 -4.65
CA LEU A 77 -4.34 0.71 -5.80
C LEU A 77 -4.99 -0.41 -6.64
N GLN A 78 -5.89 -1.20 -6.06
CA GLN A 78 -6.52 -2.35 -6.71
C GLN A 78 -7.17 -2.05 -8.08
N PRO A 79 -7.82 -0.89 -8.33
CA PRO A 79 -8.40 -0.58 -9.64
C PRO A 79 -7.38 -0.46 -10.78
N TYR A 80 -6.09 -0.26 -10.46
CA TYR A 80 -5.03 -0.09 -11.45
C TYR A 80 -4.41 -1.42 -11.89
N THR A 81 -4.89 -2.56 -11.38
CA THR A 81 -4.30 -3.88 -11.69
C THR A 81 -5.29 -5.04 -11.58
N GLY A 82 -5.08 -6.07 -12.39
CA GLY A 82 -5.76 -7.36 -12.24
C GLY A 82 -5.13 -8.28 -11.17
N VAL A 83 -4.00 -7.89 -10.60
CA VAL A 83 -3.31 -8.63 -9.55
C VAL A 83 -4.02 -8.44 -8.23
N ARG A 84 -4.28 -9.53 -7.50
CA ARG A 84 -4.83 -9.43 -6.14
C ARG A 84 -3.72 -8.99 -5.17
N LEU A 85 -3.64 -7.69 -4.89
CA LEU A 85 -2.57 -7.12 -4.06
C LEU A 85 -2.59 -7.69 -2.63
N ALA A 86 -3.75 -8.07 -2.12
CA ALA A 86 -3.90 -8.72 -0.81
C ALA A 86 -3.16 -10.07 -0.68
N ASP A 87 -2.78 -10.71 -1.79
CA ASP A 87 -2.03 -11.97 -1.80
C ASP A 87 -0.51 -11.75 -1.72
N LEU A 88 -0.03 -10.51 -1.83
CA LEU A 88 1.39 -10.22 -1.72
C LEU A 88 1.93 -10.59 -0.33
N PRO A 89 3.19 -11.03 -0.21
CA PRO A 89 3.83 -11.19 1.08
C PRO A 89 3.90 -9.82 1.77
N THR A 90 3.07 -9.60 2.79
CA THR A 90 2.90 -8.27 3.39
C THR A 90 2.97 -8.30 4.92
N LEU A 91 3.82 -7.44 5.47
CA LEU A 91 3.80 -7.03 6.88
C LEU A 91 3.00 -5.73 7.00
N ASP A 92 1.74 -5.84 7.42
CA ASP A 92 0.92 -4.70 7.81
C ASP A 92 1.19 -4.38 9.28
N LEU A 93 1.82 -3.24 9.54
CA LEU A 93 2.24 -2.86 10.88
C LEU A 93 1.06 -2.69 11.84
N LEU A 94 -0.08 -2.18 11.37
CA LEU A 94 -1.24 -1.99 12.23
C LEU A 94 -1.91 -3.31 12.58
N GLU A 95 -1.96 -4.24 11.61
CA GLU A 95 -2.38 -5.62 11.88
C GLU A 95 -1.45 -6.30 12.89
N HIS A 96 -0.12 -6.13 12.74
CA HIS A 96 0.87 -6.72 13.64
C HIS A 96 0.78 -6.16 15.07
N ILE A 97 0.66 -4.83 15.21
CA ILE A 97 0.48 -4.16 16.50
C ILE A 97 -0.82 -4.62 17.17
N HIS A 98 -1.92 -4.71 16.41
CA HIS A 98 -3.19 -5.21 16.94
C HIS A 98 -3.07 -6.64 17.48
N ARG A 99 -2.37 -7.53 16.76
CA ARG A 99 -2.11 -8.90 17.25
C ARG A 99 -1.27 -8.92 18.53
N ALA A 100 -0.33 -8.00 18.68
CA ALA A 100 0.53 -7.91 19.86
C ALA A 100 -0.20 -7.30 21.08
N LEU A 101 -1.05 -6.29 20.88
CA LEU A 101 -1.70 -5.53 21.96
C LEU A 101 -3.11 -6.00 22.30
N GLY A 102 -3.80 -6.70 21.38
CA GLY A 102 -5.19 -7.10 21.54
C GLY A 102 -6.22 -5.99 21.30
N PHE A 103 -5.78 -4.78 20.95
CA PHE A 103 -6.65 -3.67 20.53
C PHE A 103 -6.01 -2.88 19.39
N ARG A 104 -6.84 -2.14 18.65
CA ARG A 104 -6.38 -1.27 17.56
C ARG A 104 -6.01 0.10 18.11
N LEU A 105 -4.84 0.61 17.73
CA LEU A 105 -4.47 2.00 18.02
C LEU A 105 -5.26 2.95 17.11
N PRO A 106 -5.81 4.05 17.66
CA PRO A 106 -6.29 5.15 16.83
C PRO A 106 -5.11 5.78 16.07
N LEU A 107 -5.39 6.25 14.86
CA LEU A 107 -4.57 7.25 14.20
C LEU A 107 -5.17 8.59 14.61
N ASP A 108 -4.36 9.42 15.26
CA ASP A 108 -4.72 10.79 15.65
C ASP A 108 -4.42 11.77 14.51
#